data_AF-A0A9D6TFF8-F1
#
_entry.id   AF-A0A9D6TFF8-F1
#
_cell.length_a   1.000
_cell.length_b   1.000
_cell.length_c   1.000
_cell.angle_alpha   90.00
_cell.angle_beta   90.00
_cell.angle_gamma   90.00
#
_symmetry.space_group_name_H-M   'P 1'
#
loop_
_entity.id
_entity.type
_entity.pdbx_description
1 polymer ?
#
loop_
_entity_poly.entity_id
_entity_poly.type
_entity_poly.pdbx_seq_one_letter_code
_entity_poly.pdbx_strand_id
1 'polypeptide(L)' 'MADLLHGDLTYRIIGAAIEVHRELGPGFLESIYQKAMERELRQRGIEIEAQKRFPVSYRGEALAEHVLDLVAGGKVVV' A
#
# COMPACT_ATOMS: atom_id res chain seq x y z
N MET A 1 9.92 -9.17 16.22
CA MET A 1 9.48 -7.91 15.57
C MET A 1 8.89 -7.04 16.67
N ALA A 2 9.15 -5.73 16.66
CA ALA A 2 8.52 -4.80 17.60
C ALA A 2 6.99 -4.92 17.54
N ASP A 3 6.29 -4.55 18.61
CA ASP A 3 4.83 -4.61 18.67
C ASP A 3 4.23 -3.60 17.68
N LEU A 4 3.84 -4.07 16.50
CA LEU A 4 3.29 -3.24 15.43
C LEU A 4 1.79 -3.05 15.66
N LEU A 5 1.32 -1.80 15.57
CA LEU A 5 -0.09 -1.43 15.77
C LEU A 5 -1.08 -2.29 14.95
N HIS A 6 -0.65 -2.75 13.76
CA HIS A 6 -1.42 -3.60 12.86
C HIS A 6 -0.64 -4.87 12.45
N GLY A 7 0.01 -5.55 13.41
CA GLY A 7 0.95 -6.65 13.15
C GLY A 7 0.48 -7.74 12.18
N ASP A 8 -0.74 -8.27 12.32
CA ASP A 8 -1.29 -9.29 11.40
C ASP A 8 -1.42 -8.77 9.96
N LEU A 9 -2.01 -7.58 9.80
CA LEU A 9 -2.15 -6.93 8.50
C LEU A 9 -0.78 -6.63 7.89
N THR A 10 0.16 -6.08 8.67
CA THR A 10 1.51 -5.80 8.21
C THR A 10 2.24 -7.08 7.78
N TYR A 11 2.11 -8.17 8.52
CA TYR A 11 2.70 -9.46 8.14
C TYR A 11 2.15 -9.96 6.80
N ARG A 12 0.84 -9.84 6.58
CA ARG A 12 0.20 -10.23 5.31
C ARG A 12 0.64 -9.34 4.15
N ILE A 13 0.80 -8.03 4.37
CA ILE A 13 1.31 -7.08 3.37
C ILE A 13 2.74 -7.42 2.98
N ILE A 14 3.62 -7.66 3.96
CA ILE A 14 5.01 -8.04 3.71
C ILE A 14 5.07 -9.34 2.91
N GLY A 15 4.27 -10.34 3.30
CA GLY A 15 4.18 -11.60 2.56
C GLY A 15 3.71 -11.42 1.11
N ALA A 16 2.82 -10.46 0.86
CA ALA A 16 2.39 -10.12 -0.49
C ALA A 16 3.50 -9.42 -1.30
N ALA A 17 4.26 -8.51 -0.69
CA ALA A 17 5.37 -7.84 -1.35
C ALA A 17 6.50 -8.83 -1.72
N ILE A 18 6.75 -9.81 -0.85
CA ILE A 18 7.70 -10.90 -1.13
C ILE A 18 7.24 -11.73 -2.33
N GLU A 19 5.94 -12.05 -2.43
CA GLU A 19 5.40 -12.83 -3.54
C GLU A 19 5.52 -12.07 -4.87
N VAL A 20 5.14 -10.79 -4.87
CA VAL A 20 5.31 -9.91 -6.03
C VAL A 20 6.77 -9.85 -6.48
N HIS A 21 7.71 -9.70 -5.54
CA HIS A 21 9.13 -9.67 -5.89
C HIS A 21 9.65 -11.03 -6.38
N ARG A 22 9.16 -12.14 -5.82
CA ARG A 22 9.52 -13.48 -6.29
C ARG A 22 9.08 -13.74 -7.72
N GLU A 23 7.86 -13.32 -8.06
CA GLU A 23 7.29 -13.53 -9.38
C GLU A 23 7.91 -12.60 -10.44
N LEU A 24 8.01 -11.30 -10.13
CA LEU A 24 8.47 -10.31 -11.10
C LEU A 24 9.99 -10.13 -11.13
N GLY A 25 10.69 -10.36 -10.02
CA GLY A 25 12.09 -9.97 -9.86
C GLY A 25 12.29 -8.44 -9.98
N PRO A 26 13.54 -7.96 -10.04
CA PRO A 26 13.88 -6.56 -10.24
C PRO A 26 13.87 -6.14 -11.72
N GLY A 27 13.71 -4.84 -12.01
CA GLY A 27 13.94 -4.26 -13.34
C GLY A 27 12.73 -3.60 -14.00
N PHE A 28 11.59 -3.56 -13.31
CA PHE A 28 10.37 -2.94 -13.82
C PHE A 28 10.14 -1.53 -13.28
N LEU A 29 9.24 -0.80 -13.95
CA LEU A 29 8.75 0.47 -13.45
C LEU A 29 7.91 0.27 -12.19
N GLU A 30 7.96 1.24 -11.29
CA GLU A 30 7.18 1.29 -10.04
C GLU A 30 5.68 1.01 -10.28
N SER A 31 5.10 1.59 -11.33
CA SER A 31 3.68 1.39 -11.67
C SER A 31 3.30 -0.06 -11.98
N ILE A 32 4.27 -0.90 -12.36
CA ILE A 32 4.07 -2.34 -12.56
C ILE A 32 4.02 -3.03 -11.20
N TYR A 33 4.96 -2.73 -10.30
CA TYR A 33 4.97 -3.26 -8.94
C TYR A 33 3.71 -2.86 -8.17
N GLN A 34 3.27 -1.61 -8.28
CA GLN A 34 2.04 -1.14 -7.65
C GLN A 34 0.82 -1.95 -8.10
N LYS A 35 0.66 -2.20 -9.41
CA LYS A 35 -0.44 -3.01 -9.96
C LYS A 35 -0.37 -4.46 -9.51
N ALA A 36 0.83 -5.03 -9.44
CA ALA A 36 1.03 -6.39 -8.94
C ALA A 36 0.70 -6.48 -7.44
N MET A 37 1.15 -5.51 -6.66
CA MET A 37 0.88 -5.39 -5.23
C MET A 37 -0.61 -5.26 -4.95
N GLU A 38 -1.32 -4.41 -5.69
CA GLU A 38 -2.77 -4.28 -5.58
C GLU A 38 -3.48 -5.63 -5.83
N ARG A 39 -3.10 -6.33 -6.91
CA ARG A 39 -3.68 -7.63 -7.27
C ARG A 39 -3.42 -8.68 -6.20
N GLU A 40 -2.18 -8.80 -5.72
CA GLU A 40 -1.79 -9.77 -4.70
C GLU A 40 -2.53 -9.53 -3.37
N LEU A 41 -2.61 -8.26 -2.93
CA LEU A 41 -3.33 -7.90 -1.71
C LEU A 41 -4.84 -8.21 -1.82
N ARG A 42 -5.46 -7.90 -2.97
CA ARG A 42 -6.87 -8.23 -3.23
C ARG A 42 -7.11 -9.75 -3.23
N GLN A 43 -6.22 -10.54 -3.84
CA GLN A 43 -6.32 -12.01 -3.84
C GLN A 43 -6.23 -12.60 -2.43
N ARG A 44 -5.43 -11.97 -1.56
CA ARG A 44 -5.35 -12.32 -0.14
C ARG A 44 -6.55 -11.85 0.67
N GLY A 45 -7.59 -11.29 0.04
CA GLY A 45 -8.80 -10.80 0.70
C GLY A 45 -8.57 -9.57 1.58
N ILE A 46 -7.54 -8.78 1.28
CA ILE A 46 -7.29 -7.50 1.96
C ILE A 46 -8.05 -6.41 1.20
N GLU A 47 -8.83 -5.61 1.92
CA GLU A 47 -9.47 -4.43 1.36
C GLU A 47 -8.42 -3.40 0.93
N ILE A 48 -8.51 -2.91 -0.31
CA ILE A 48 -7.54 -1.97 -0.88
C ILE A 48 -8.25 -0.79 -1.51
N GLU A 49 -7.87 0.41 -1.06
CA GLU A 49 -8.15 1.68 -1.72
C GLU A 49 -6.89 2.11 -2.49
N ALA A 50 -6.95 2.12 -3.82
CA ALA A 50 -5.86 2.59 -4.66
C ALA A 50 -6.04 4.07 -5.00
N GLN A 51 -4.93 4.81 -5.12
CA GLN A 51 -4.92 6.21 -5.55
C GLN A 51 -5.82 7.10 -4.68
N LYS A 52 -5.79 6.88 -3.36
CA LYS A 52 -6.63 7.60 -2.41
C LYS A 52 -6.15 9.04 -2.26
N ARG A 53 -7.01 10.00 -2.57
CA ARG A 53 -6.73 11.43 -2.39
C ARG A 53 -6.86 11.80 -0.92
N PHE A 54 -5.84 12.46 -0.39
CA PHE A 54 -5.78 12.96 0.96
C PHE A 54 -5.51 14.47 0.95
N PRO A 55 -6.41 15.30 1.48
CA PRO A 55 -6.19 16.74 1.54
C PRO A 55 -5.08 17.06 2.54
N VAL A 56 -4.08 17.82 2.11
CA VAL A 56 -3.00 18.31 2.95
C VAL A 56 -3.30 19.76 3.29
N SER A 57 -3.36 20.06 4.59
CA SER A 57 -3.50 21.42 5.10
C SER A 57 -2.23 21.85 5.85
N TYR A 58 -1.90 23.13 5.74
CA TYR A 58 -0.83 23.76 6.50
C TYR A 58 -1.41 24.94 7.26
N ARG A 59 -1.30 24.91 8.60
CA ARG A 59 -1.88 25.91 9.50
C ARG A 59 -3.39 26.15 9.30
N GLY A 60 -4.13 25.10 8.93
CA GLY A 60 -5.57 25.16 8.69
C GLY A 60 -5.95 25.63 7.28
N GLU A 61 -4.99 26.03 6.45
CA GLU A 61 -5.22 26.39 5.05
C GLU A 61 -4.98 25.19 4.14
N ALA A 62 -5.86 25.00 3.15
CA ALA A 62 -5.71 23.93 2.16
C ALA A 62 -4.46 24.20 1.30
N LEU A 63 -3.53 23.24 1.26
CA LEU A 63 -2.27 23.38 0.56
C LEU A 63 -2.25 22.59 -0.76
N ALA A 64 -2.57 21.30 -0.70
CA ALA A 64 -2.52 20.40 -1.86
C ALA A 64 -3.32 19.13 -1.59
N GLU A 65 -3.47 18.28 -2.62
CA GLU A 65 -3.86 16.88 -2.46
C GLU A 65 -2.64 15.98 -2.57
N HIS A 66 -2.51 15.04 -1.62
CA HIS A 66 -1.57 13.93 -1.70
C HIS A 66 -2.33 12.69 -2.21
N VAL A 67 -1.81 12.00 -3.22
CA VAL A 67 -2.41 10.76 -3.72
C VAL A 67 -1.61 9.59 -3.17
N LEU A 68 -2.22 8.84 -2.26
CA LEU A 68 -1.63 7.63 -1.71
C LEU A 68 -1.73 6.49 -2.73
N ASP A 69 -0.65 5.73 -2.88
CA ASP A 69 -0.59 4.64 -3.85
C ASP A 69 -1.60 3.54 -3.53
N LEU A 70 -1.48 2.93 -2.35
CA LEU A 70 -2.38 1.89 -1.86
C LEU A 70 -2.62 2.07 -0.36
N VAL A 71 -3.88 1.93 0.07
CA VAL A 71 -4.26 1.87 1.48
C VAL A 71 -4.89 0.51 1.77
N ALA A 72 -4.21 -0.28 2.59
CA ALA A 72 -4.60 -1.62 2.98
C ALA A 72 -5.40 -1.64 4.28
N GLY A 73 -6.59 -2.25 4.22
CA GLY A 73 -7.51 -2.41 5.34
C GLY A 73 -7.92 -1.09 6.00
N GLY A 74 -7.85 0.03 5.28
CA GLY A 74 -8.06 1.38 5.81
C GLY A 74 -7.07 1.80 6.91
N LYS A 75 -5.93 1.09 7.05
CA LYS A 75 -5.06 1.16 8.23
C LYS A 75 -3.58 1.39 7.90
N VAL A 76 -3.10 0.84 6.78
CA VAL A 76 -1.67 0.88 6.41
C VAL A 76 -1.53 1.43 5.00
N VAL A 77 -0.64 2.40 4.80
CA VAL A 77 -0.21 2.85 3.46
C VAL A 77 0.90 1.92 2.99
N VAL A 78 0.80 1.42 1.76
CA VAL A 78 1.75 0.48 1.14
C VAL A 78 2.46 1.17 -0.01
#